data_AF-A0A949E231-F1
#
_entry.id   AF-A0A949E231-F1
#
_cell.length_a   1.000
_cell.length_b   1.000
_cell.length_c   1.000
_cell.angle_alpha   90.00
_cell.angle_beta   90.00
_cell.angle_gamma   90.00
#
_symmetry.space_group_name_H-M   'P 1'
#
loop_
_entity.id
_entity.type
_entity.pdbx_description
1 polymer ?
#
loop_
_entity_poly.entity_id
_entity_poly.type
_entity_poly.pdbx_seq_one_letter_code
_entity_poly.pdbx_strand_id
1 'polypeptide(L)'
;MKNIAAFLQPMFFYLLIAGSFFLSLVQLENYDIWLHLKTGEWIINNLAVPHTQLFSYSIGAIPWVDHSWFFQVLIFIVYKFLGGVDSLVFFRAVAVSLVLWITLKGFLKKVYFPVFLVVAGLFSVLFLDRVPVRPELVSAFFLAIYLYILFNKKNLLMLIPIQYLWVNMHGYSMLGPVLLFFFILSEFIKDRFKLPFDWNKVKFIDDKITYNKSLVVLAITAFLFLLSPYGTDAFRYPLFAIKTFFEGANNFYYVSELYPSSLFDILFTQRHALLTSTIVIYMLSFLCNIRRINLFNIFIFVVFFLMCYAASRHKGFFAIVSCFCILDNFSAGSPQPLKGCFKFRYLRVLSIVMVFLIGFYILWQQLSKARELQNQYVYSSDLSRIQK
;
A
#
# COMPACT_ATOMS: atom_id res chain seq x y z
N MET A 1 20.81 -23.44 -17.21
CA MET A 1 20.44 -22.64 -16.02
C MET A 1 19.60 -21.39 -16.31
N LYS A 2 19.91 -20.54 -17.30
CA LYS A 2 19.04 -19.39 -17.69
C LYS A 2 17.58 -19.81 -17.96
N ASN A 3 17.37 -20.97 -18.60
CA ASN A 3 16.04 -21.49 -18.93
C ASN A 3 15.21 -21.87 -17.69
N ILE A 4 15.84 -22.32 -16.60
CA ILE A 4 15.11 -22.71 -15.37
C ILE A 4 14.61 -21.47 -14.64
N ALA A 5 15.43 -20.44 -14.47
CA ALA A 5 15.01 -19.20 -13.81
C ALA A 5 13.92 -18.45 -14.61
N ALA A 6 13.98 -18.49 -15.94
CA ALA A 6 12.95 -17.92 -16.81
C ALA A 6 11.58 -18.60 -16.68
N PHE A 7 11.55 -19.87 -16.27
CA PHE A 7 10.34 -20.64 -16.00
C PHE A 7 9.86 -20.51 -14.55
N LEU A 8 10.78 -20.59 -13.58
CA LEU A 8 10.45 -20.54 -12.15
C LEU A 8 9.94 -19.18 -11.69
N GLN A 9 10.42 -18.08 -12.27
CA GLN A 9 10.00 -16.73 -11.85
C GLN A 9 8.51 -16.47 -12.11
N PRO A 10 7.96 -16.69 -13.33
CA PRO A 10 6.52 -16.60 -13.55
C PRO A 10 5.71 -17.57 -12.67
N MET A 11 6.18 -18.82 -12.51
CA MET A 11 5.51 -19.81 -11.67
C MET A 11 5.37 -19.32 -10.23
N PHE A 12 6.46 -18.85 -9.62
CA PHE A 12 6.44 -18.30 -8.25
C PHE A 12 5.57 -17.05 -8.15
N PHE A 13 5.58 -16.17 -9.16
CA PHE A 13 4.70 -15.02 -9.20
C PHE A 13 3.22 -15.40 -9.13
N TYR A 14 2.78 -16.39 -9.93
CA TYR A 14 1.40 -16.87 -9.88
C TYR A 14 1.09 -17.60 -8.56
N LEU A 15 2.05 -18.34 -8.01
CA LEU A 15 1.91 -18.97 -6.69
C LEU A 15 1.77 -17.94 -5.56
N LEU A 16 2.51 -16.83 -5.60
CA LEU A 16 2.35 -15.75 -4.63
C LEU A 16 0.97 -15.11 -4.72
N ILE A 17 0.48 -14.85 -5.94
CA ILE A 17 -0.85 -14.28 -6.14
C ILE A 17 -1.92 -15.23 -5.62
N ALA A 18 -1.87 -16.51 -6.01
CA ALA A 18 -2.80 -17.52 -5.53
C ALA A 18 -2.72 -17.70 -4.01
N GLY A 19 -1.52 -17.79 -3.44
CA GLY A 19 -1.30 -17.88 -2.00
C GLY A 19 -1.88 -16.67 -1.27
N SER A 20 -1.67 -15.45 -1.78
CA SER A 20 -2.24 -14.24 -1.20
C SER A 20 -3.77 -14.20 -1.24
N PHE A 21 -4.37 -14.73 -2.32
CA PHE A 21 -5.81 -14.88 -2.45
C PHE A 21 -6.35 -15.79 -1.35
N PHE A 22 -5.81 -17.01 -1.22
CA PHE A 22 -6.26 -17.99 -0.23
C PHE A 22 -5.99 -17.53 1.21
N LEU A 23 -4.83 -16.93 1.49
CA LEU A 23 -4.50 -16.37 2.81
C LEU A 23 -5.40 -15.19 3.19
N SER A 24 -6.03 -14.54 2.22
CA SER A 24 -6.98 -13.45 2.44
C SER A 24 -8.42 -13.92 2.63
N LEU A 25 -8.69 -15.23 2.50
CA LEU A 25 -10.00 -15.84 2.79
C LEU A 25 -10.17 -16.15 4.28
N VAL A 26 -9.95 -15.14 5.13
CA VAL A 26 -10.14 -15.23 6.59
C VAL A 26 -11.40 -14.50 7.04
N GLN A 27 -11.84 -14.72 8.27
CA GLN A 27 -13.00 -14.03 8.82
C GLN A 27 -12.80 -12.49 8.84
N LEU A 28 -13.90 -11.74 8.76
CA LEU A 28 -13.86 -10.28 8.94
C LEU A 28 -13.72 -9.96 10.43
N GLU A 29 -12.64 -9.25 10.78
CA GLU A 29 -12.35 -8.81 12.16
C GLU A 29 -12.56 -7.28 12.33
N ASN A 30 -13.17 -6.60 11.36
CA ASN A 30 -13.33 -5.15 11.35
C ASN A 30 -14.71 -4.72 11.85
N TYR A 31 -14.75 -3.89 12.89
CA TYR A 31 -15.98 -3.34 13.45
C TYR A 31 -16.63 -2.26 12.55
N ASP A 32 -15.83 -1.53 11.74
CA ASP A 32 -16.34 -0.39 10.95
C ASP A 32 -17.09 -0.80 9.68
N ILE A 33 -17.01 -2.08 9.29
CA ILE A 33 -17.64 -2.54 8.03
C ILE A 33 -19.14 -2.32 8.03
N TRP A 34 -19.79 -2.49 9.19
CA TRP A 34 -21.24 -2.32 9.33
C TRP A 34 -21.67 -0.87 9.15
N LEU A 35 -20.86 0.09 9.62
CA LEU A 35 -21.10 1.51 9.39
C LEU A 35 -21.00 1.85 7.90
N HIS A 36 -19.99 1.30 7.21
CA HIS A 36 -19.86 1.50 5.77
C HIS A 36 -21.04 0.90 4.99
N LEU A 37 -21.49 -0.31 5.36
CA LEU A 37 -22.66 -0.94 4.73
C LEU A 37 -23.94 -0.13 4.95
N LYS A 38 -24.18 0.33 6.18
CA LYS A 38 -25.36 1.13 6.50
C LYS A 38 -25.35 2.50 5.84
N THR A 39 -24.18 3.13 5.73
CA THR A 39 -24.06 4.41 5.01
C THR A 39 -24.24 4.21 3.51
N GLY A 40 -23.68 3.14 2.92
CA GLY A 40 -23.91 2.77 1.52
C GLY A 40 -25.39 2.48 1.21
N GLU A 41 -26.07 1.76 2.10
CA GLU A 41 -27.52 1.54 2.03
C GLU A 41 -28.30 2.86 2.02
N TRP A 42 -27.96 3.76 2.95
CA TRP A 42 -28.59 5.07 3.04
C TRP A 42 -28.37 5.90 1.77
N ILE A 43 -27.15 5.94 1.23
CA ILE A 43 -26.83 6.68 -0.01
C ILE A 43 -27.66 6.18 -1.18
N ILE A 44 -27.78 4.85 -1.35
CA ILE A 44 -28.58 4.28 -2.45
C ILE A 44 -30.07 4.60 -2.28
N ASN A 45 -30.59 4.52 -1.06
CA ASN A 45 -32.02 4.75 -0.81
C ASN A 45 -32.40 6.24 -0.91
N ASN A 46 -31.49 7.16 -0.60
CA ASN A 46 -31.76 8.60 -0.60
C ASN A 46 -31.22 9.32 -1.85
N LEU A 47 -30.42 8.63 -2.68
CA LEU A 47 -29.74 9.19 -3.86
C LEU A 47 -28.93 10.46 -3.53
N ALA A 48 -28.36 10.51 -2.34
CA ALA A 48 -27.63 11.66 -1.81
C ALA A 48 -26.40 11.22 -1.03
N VAL A 49 -25.37 12.06 -1.02
CA VAL A 49 -24.14 11.87 -0.25
C VAL A 49 -24.29 12.60 1.09
N PRO A 50 -24.02 11.95 2.24
CA PRO A 50 -24.31 12.54 3.55
C PRO A 50 -23.34 13.66 3.92
N HIS A 51 -23.86 14.84 4.28
CA HIS A 51 -23.06 15.97 4.77
C HIS A 51 -23.03 16.09 6.30
N THR A 52 -23.72 15.20 7.00
CA THR A 52 -23.81 15.15 8.46
C THR A 52 -23.66 13.72 8.95
N GLN A 53 -23.21 13.54 10.19
CA GLN A 53 -23.17 12.20 10.80
C GLN A 53 -24.57 11.60 10.89
N LEU A 54 -24.74 10.38 10.38
CA LEU A 54 -26.04 9.71 10.28
C LEU A 54 -26.36 8.81 11.49
N PHE A 55 -25.33 8.17 12.08
CA PHE A 55 -25.51 7.04 12.99
C PHE A 55 -24.87 7.24 14.38
N SER A 56 -24.57 8.49 14.74
CA SER A 56 -24.05 8.81 16.07
C SER A 56 -25.19 8.85 17.10
N TYR A 57 -25.03 8.13 18.21
CA TYR A 57 -26.05 8.03 19.26
C TYR A 57 -26.05 9.26 20.18
N SER A 58 -24.87 9.77 20.53
CA SER A 58 -24.70 10.81 21.56
C SER A 58 -24.63 12.23 21.00
N ILE A 59 -24.26 12.36 19.73
CA ILE A 59 -23.99 13.62 19.07
C ILE A 59 -24.92 13.70 17.87
N GLY A 60 -25.71 14.77 17.78
CA GLY A 60 -26.67 14.98 16.68
C GLY A 60 -26.00 15.19 15.31
N ALA A 61 -26.71 15.82 14.37
CA ALA A 61 -26.26 16.07 13.01
C ALA A 61 -25.10 17.10 12.93
N ILE A 62 -23.89 16.68 13.32
CA ILE A 62 -22.67 17.45 13.12
C ILE A 62 -22.19 17.30 11.66
N PRO A 63 -21.66 18.36 11.04
CA PRO A 63 -21.03 18.28 9.73
C PRO A 63 -20.03 17.14 9.62
N TRP A 64 -20.16 16.35 8.55
CA TRP A 64 -19.29 15.22 8.26
C TRP A 64 -18.91 15.24 6.79
N VAL A 65 -17.62 15.03 6.54
CA VAL A 65 -17.08 14.87 5.19
C VAL A 65 -16.79 13.39 4.98
N ASP A 66 -17.68 12.70 4.27
CA ASP A 66 -17.49 11.29 3.95
C ASP A 66 -16.63 11.10 2.69
N HIS A 67 -15.32 11.05 2.90
CA HIS A 67 -14.35 10.79 1.83
C HIS A 67 -14.42 9.38 1.23
N SER A 68 -15.28 8.51 1.75
CA SER A 68 -15.38 7.12 1.33
C SER A 68 -16.78 6.75 0.82
N TRP A 69 -17.63 7.74 0.51
CA TRP A 69 -19.02 7.52 0.11
C TRP A 69 -19.15 6.52 -1.06
N PHE A 70 -18.28 6.60 -2.08
CA PHE A 70 -18.39 5.72 -3.24
C PHE A 70 -17.89 4.30 -2.93
N PHE A 71 -16.91 4.18 -2.03
CA PHE A 71 -16.51 2.88 -1.49
C PHE A 71 -17.67 2.21 -0.75
N GLN A 72 -18.41 2.97 0.05
CA GLN A 72 -19.55 2.45 0.82
C GLN A 72 -20.68 1.98 -0.09
N VAL A 73 -20.99 2.73 -1.15
CA VAL A 73 -21.92 2.30 -2.19
C VAL A 73 -21.44 0.99 -2.82
N LEU A 74 -20.17 0.93 -3.22
CA LEU A 74 -19.58 -0.25 -3.84
C LEU A 74 -19.67 -1.49 -2.93
N ILE A 75 -19.23 -1.39 -1.68
CA ILE A 75 -19.24 -2.54 -0.77
C ILE A 75 -20.65 -2.96 -0.38
N PHE A 76 -21.61 -2.03 -0.30
CA PHE A 76 -23.00 -2.37 -0.05
C PHE A 76 -23.62 -3.11 -1.24
N ILE A 77 -23.32 -2.71 -2.48
CA ILE A 77 -23.74 -3.46 -3.69
C ILE A 77 -23.17 -4.88 -3.67
N VAL A 78 -21.87 -5.02 -3.38
CA VAL A 78 -21.22 -6.34 -3.27
C VAL A 78 -21.92 -7.18 -2.20
N TYR A 79 -22.11 -6.64 -0.99
CA TYR A 79 -22.78 -7.31 0.10
C TYR A 79 -24.22 -7.74 -0.25
N LYS A 80 -25.02 -6.83 -0.81
CA LYS A 80 -26.44 -7.06 -1.08
C LYS A 80 -26.68 -8.07 -2.20
N PHE A 81 -25.87 -8.04 -3.26
CA PHE A 81 -26.14 -8.80 -4.49
C PHE A 81 -25.22 -10.00 -4.73
N LEU A 82 -24.05 -10.08 -4.07
CA LEU A 82 -23.04 -11.12 -4.35
C LEU A 82 -22.86 -12.13 -3.21
N GLY A 83 -23.74 -12.12 -2.19
CA GLY A 83 -23.77 -13.17 -1.15
C GLY A 83 -23.34 -12.73 0.24
N GLY A 84 -23.67 -11.50 0.66
CA GLY A 84 -23.51 -11.07 2.05
C GLY A 84 -22.05 -10.97 2.48
N VAL A 85 -21.75 -11.48 3.67
CA VAL A 85 -20.41 -11.38 4.29
C VAL A 85 -19.34 -12.12 3.48
N ASP A 86 -19.66 -13.28 2.90
CA ASP A 86 -18.71 -14.08 2.12
C ASP A 86 -18.23 -13.33 0.87
N SER A 87 -19.12 -12.54 0.26
CA SER A 87 -18.77 -11.68 -0.88
C SER A 87 -17.75 -10.59 -0.52
N LEU A 88 -17.78 -10.09 0.73
CA LEU A 88 -16.82 -9.09 1.21
C LEU A 88 -15.45 -9.73 1.49
N VAL A 89 -15.44 -10.96 2.00
CA VAL A 89 -14.21 -11.75 2.17
C VAL A 89 -13.57 -12.02 0.81
N PHE A 90 -14.37 -12.42 -0.17
CA PHE A 90 -13.93 -12.62 -1.55
C PHE A 90 -13.42 -11.33 -2.19
N PHE A 91 -14.15 -10.21 -2.01
CA PHE A 91 -13.73 -8.88 -2.48
C PHE A 91 -12.34 -8.51 -1.95
N ARG A 92 -12.08 -8.71 -0.65
CA ARG A 92 -10.74 -8.49 -0.07
C ARG A 92 -9.69 -9.35 -0.75
N ALA A 93 -9.96 -10.66 -0.88
CA ALA A 93 -9.00 -11.59 -1.46
C ALA A 93 -8.64 -11.22 -2.90
N VAL A 94 -9.62 -10.82 -3.71
CA VAL A 94 -9.39 -10.30 -5.06
C VAL A 94 -8.58 -9.00 -5.02
N ALA A 95 -8.96 -8.04 -4.20
CA ALA A 95 -8.28 -6.74 -4.12
C ALA A 95 -6.81 -6.87 -3.70
N VAL A 96 -6.51 -7.70 -2.69
CA VAL A 96 -5.13 -8.01 -2.26
C VAL A 96 -4.32 -8.63 -3.40
N SER A 97 -4.90 -9.63 -4.07
CA SER A 97 -4.27 -10.33 -5.18
C SER A 97 -3.97 -9.38 -6.35
N LEU A 98 -4.88 -8.44 -6.63
CA LEU A 98 -4.71 -7.41 -7.65
C LEU A 98 -3.59 -6.42 -7.28
N VAL A 99 -3.53 -5.96 -6.03
CA VAL A 99 -2.43 -5.09 -5.55
C VAL A 99 -1.07 -5.77 -5.76
N LEU A 100 -0.97 -7.05 -5.38
CA LEU A 100 0.23 -7.86 -5.57
C LEU A 100 0.59 -8.04 -7.05
N TRP A 101 -0.40 -8.41 -7.86
CA TRP A 101 -0.21 -8.59 -9.30
C TRP A 101 0.28 -7.29 -9.97
N ILE A 102 -0.34 -6.15 -9.69
CA ILE A 102 0.03 -4.84 -10.28
C ILE A 102 1.43 -4.43 -9.86
N THR A 103 1.76 -4.60 -8.57
CA THR A 103 3.06 -4.24 -8.01
C THR A 103 4.20 -5.05 -8.64
N LEU A 104 3.99 -6.35 -8.82
CA LEU A 104 5.05 -7.27 -9.23
C LEU A 104 5.15 -7.48 -10.75
N LYS A 105 4.04 -7.39 -11.51
CA LYS A 105 4.02 -7.75 -12.95
C LYS A 105 5.00 -6.93 -13.79
N GLY A 106 5.22 -5.67 -13.43
CA GLY A 106 6.11 -4.75 -14.16
C GLY A 106 7.57 -5.18 -14.15
N PHE A 107 7.96 -6.04 -13.20
CA PHE A 107 9.34 -6.46 -12.94
C PHE A 107 9.61 -7.92 -13.32
N LEU A 108 8.59 -8.65 -13.79
CA LEU A 108 8.74 -10.02 -14.28
C LEU A 108 9.78 -10.08 -15.39
N LYS A 109 10.72 -11.03 -15.27
CA LYS A 109 11.85 -11.24 -16.21
C LYS A 109 12.81 -10.05 -16.34
N LYS A 110 12.54 -8.92 -15.66
CA LYS A 110 13.45 -7.75 -15.62
C LYS A 110 14.42 -7.82 -14.44
N VAL A 111 14.08 -8.56 -13.39
CA VAL A 111 14.88 -8.66 -12.15
C VAL A 111 15.41 -10.08 -11.98
N TYR A 112 16.63 -10.23 -11.45
CA TYR A 112 17.22 -11.53 -11.13
C TYR A 112 16.33 -12.31 -10.15
N PHE A 113 16.01 -13.56 -10.49
CA PHE A 113 15.01 -14.37 -9.79
C PHE A 113 15.15 -14.39 -8.25
N PRO A 114 16.32 -14.66 -7.65
CA PRO A 114 16.54 -14.56 -6.20
C PRO A 114 16.14 -13.22 -5.56
N VAL A 115 16.42 -12.10 -6.22
CA VAL A 115 16.05 -10.77 -5.73
C VAL A 115 14.54 -10.60 -5.81
N PHE A 116 13.94 -10.99 -6.93
CA PHE A 116 12.49 -10.97 -7.10
C PHE A 116 11.79 -11.80 -6.01
N LEU A 117 12.27 -13.03 -5.72
CA LEU A 117 11.73 -13.90 -4.68
C LEU A 117 11.70 -13.22 -3.30
N VAL A 118 12.85 -12.67 -2.88
CA VAL A 118 13.02 -12.02 -1.57
C VAL A 118 12.09 -10.83 -1.43
N VAL A 119 12.13 -9.94 -2.42
CA VAL A 119 11.41 -8.66 -2.35
C VAL A 119 9.90 -8.89 -2.46
N ALA A 120 9.47 -9.80 -3.35
CA ALA A 120 8.06 -10.15 -3.48
C ALA A 120 7.54 -10.88 -2.23
N GLY A 121 8.32 -11.78 -1.64
CA GLY A 121 7.96 -12.49 -0.41
C GLY A 121 7.80 -11.53 0.77
N LEU A 122 8.80 -10.67 1.02
CA LEU A 122 8.76 -9.68 2.10
C LEU A 122 7.58 -8.72 1.95
N PHE A 123 7.39 -8.20 0.73
CA PHE A 123 6.25 -7.36 0.41
C PHE A 123 4.93 -8.07 0.72
N SER A 124 4.77 -9.32 0.28
CA SER A 124 3.55 -10.09 0.48
C SER A 124 3.23 -10.23 1.97
N VAL A 125 4.22 -10.58 2.81
CA VAL A 125 3.99 -10.73 4.25
C VAL A 125 3.65 -9.39 4.90
N LEU A 126 4.43 -8.35 4.63
CA LEU A 126 4.24 -7.04 5.25
C LEU A 126 2.91 -6.40 4.85
N PHE A 127 2.46 -6.64 3.61
CA PHE A 127 1.18 -6.17 3.13
C PHE A 127 0.01 -6.98 3.72
N LEU A 128 0.16 -8.31 3.83
CA LEU A 128 -0.86 -9.20 4.40
C LEU A 128 -1.03 -9.07 5.92
N ASP A 129 -0.04 -8.52 6.64
CA ASP A 129 -0.09 -8.27 8.09
C ASP A 129 -1.37 -7.54 8.51
N ARG A 130 -1.91 -6.69 7.63
CA ARG A 130 -3.15 -5.96 7.91
C ARG A 130 -3.90 -5.53 6.67
N VAL A 131 -4.93 -6.29 6.32
CA VAL A 131 -5.86 -5.92 5.24
C VAL A 131 -7.32 -6.08 5.68
N PRO A 132 -7.90 -5.11 6.39
CA PRO A 132 -9.33 -5.11 6.64
C PRO A 132 -10.11 -4.76 5.35
N VAL A 133 -11.39 -5.16 5.26
CA VAL A 133 -12.31 -4.61 4.27
C VAL A 133 -12.63 -3.17 4.67
N ARG A 134 -11.78 -2.26 4.22
CA ARG A 134 -11.86 -0.81 4.47
C ARG A 134 -11.47 -0.03 3.21
N PRO A 135 -11.82 1.26 3.13
CA PRO A 135 -11.40 2.15 2.04
C PRO A 135 -9.89 2.17 1.77
N GLU A 136 -9.06 1.90 2.80
CA GLU A 136 -7.60 1.90 2.66
C GLU A 136 -7.11 0.82 1.68
N LEU A 137 -7.78 -0.33 1.60
CA LEU A 137 -7.44 -1.39 0.64
C LEU A 137 -7.62 -0.93 -0.81
N VAL A 138 -8.69 -0.18 -1.08
CA VAL A 138 -8.94 0.41 -2.40
C VAL A 138 -7.90 1.49 -2.71
N SER A 139 -7.44 2.24 -1.70
CA SER A 139 -6.32 3.17 -1.88
C SER A 139 -5.00 2.49 -2.17
N ALA A 140 -4.73 1.33 -1.55
CA ALA A 140 -3.55 0.53 -1.85
C ALA A 140 -3.56 0.04 -3.31
N PHE A 141 -4.74 -0.34 -3.82
CA PHE A 141 -4.94 -0.69 -5.24
C PHE A 141 -4.64 0.49 -6.18
N PHE A 142 -5.20 1.67 -5.92
CA PHE A 142 -4.93 2.84 -6.75
C PHE A 142 -3.47 3.31 -6.66
N LEU A 143 -2.86 3.26 -5.48
CA LEU A 143 -1.44 3.53 -5.29
C LEU A 143 -0.57 2.60 -6.16
N ALA A 144 -0.86 1.29 -6.14
CA ALA A 144 -0.13 0.31 -6.94
C ALA A 144 -0.27 0.61 -8.45
N ILE A 145 -1.45 1.03 -8.92
CA ILE A 145 -1.64 1.43 -10.32
C ILE A 145 -0.84 2.70 -10.66
N TYR A 146 -0.88 3.70 -9.79
CA TYR A 146 -0.11 4.94 -9.94
C TYR A 146 1.38 4.64 -10.13
N LEU A 147 1.96 3.89 -9.20
CA LEU A 147 3.37 3.51 -9.26
C LEU A 147 3.65 2.62 -10.47
N TYR A 148 2.76 1.68 -10.81
CA TYR A 148 2.92 0.86 -12.01
C TYR A 148 3.02 1.71 -13.28
N ILE A 149 2.16 2.72 -13.42
CA ILE A 149 2.16 3.64 -14.56
C ILE A 149 3.46 4.45 -14.61
N LEU A 150 3.88 5.04 -13.49
CA LEU A 150 5.09 5.86 -13.40
C LEU A 150 6.37 5.05 -13.66
N PHE A 151 6.56 3.93 -12.94
CA PHE A 151 7.78 3.10 -13.06
C PHE A 151 7.89 2.38 -14.41
N ASN A 152 6.77 2.05 -15.05
CA ASN A 152 6.79 1.38 -16.36
C ASN A 152 6.57 2.34 -17.53
N LYS A 153 6.68 3.66 -17.30
CA LYS A 153 6.52 4.72 -18.30
C LYS A 153 5.26 4.53 -19.17
N LYS A 154 4.14 4.16 -18.55
CA LYS A 154 2.84 4.02 -19.24
C LYS A 154 2.22 5.40 -19.47
N ASN A 155 1.13 5.44 -20.23
CA ASN A 155 0.45 6.70 -20.56
C ASN A 155 -0.06 7.40 -19.29
N LEU A 156 0.53 8.56 -18.97
CA LEU A 156 0.19 9.36 -17.79
C LEU A 156 -1.27 9.85 -17.80
N LEU A 157 -1.89 9.98 -18.97
CA LEU A 157 -3.31 10.39 -19.09
C LEU A 157 -4.26 9.39 -18.41
N MET A 158 -3.85 8.12 -18.26
CA MET A 158 -4.64 7.13 -17.53
C MET A 158 -4.82 7.51 -16.05
N LEU A 159 -3.92 8.32 -15.48
CA LEU A 159 -4.02 8.75 -14.08
C LEU A 159 -5.23 9.66 -13.83
N ILE A 160 -5.76 10.33 -14.85
CA ILE A 160 -6.91 11.24 -14.71
C ILE A 160 -8.18 10.47 -14.30
N PRO A 161 -8.69 9.48 -15.07
CA PRO A 161 -9.86 8.71 -14.66
C PRO A 161 -9.61 7.90 -13.37
N ILE A 162 -8.38 7.43 -13.16
CA ILE A 162 -8.01 6.72 -11.93
C ILE A 162 -8.13 7.65 -10.71
N GLN A 163 -7.59 8.86 -10.79
CA GLN A 163 -7.71 9.85 -9.71
C GLN A 163 -9.15 10.21 -9.42
N TYR A 164 -9.97 10.40 -10.46
CA TYR A 164 -11.38 10.76 -10.30
C TYR A 164 -12.13 9.70 -9.47
N LEU A 165 -11.90 8.42 -9.78
CA LEU A 165 -12.44 7.32 -8.99
C LEU A 165 -11.85 7.31 -7.57
N TRP A 166 -10.54 7.53 -7.42
CA TRP A 166 -9.87 7.46 -6.13
C TRP A 166 -10.34 8.55 -5.15
N VAL A 167 -10.53 9.79 -5.62
CA VAL A 167 -11.02 10.93 -4.81
C VAL A 167 -12.35 10.62 -4.10
N ASN A 168 -13.19 9.80 -4.72
CA ASN A 168 -14.50 9.42 -4.18
C ASN A 168 -14.48 8.13 -3.34
N MET A 169 -13.38 7.39 -3.39
CA MET A 169 -13.23 6.11 -2.69
C MET A 169 -12.57 6.26 -1.33
N HIS A 170 -11.61 7.19 -1.18
CA HIS A 170 -10.91 7.39 0.09
C HIS A 170 -10.10 8.70 0.16
N GLY A 171 -9.85 9.19 1.38
CA GLY A 171 -9.04 10.38 1.64
C GLY A 171 -7.55 10.27 1.26
N TYR A 172 -6.99 9.06 1.14
CA TYR A 172 -5.60 8.88 0.67
C TYR A 172 -5.41 9.15 -0.82
N SER A 173 -6.48 9.47 -1.55
CA SER A 173 -6.39 9.97 -2.93
C SER A 173 -5.43 11.16 -3.09
N MET A 174 -5.16 11.92 -2.02
CA MET A 174 -4.15 13.00 -2.02
C MET A 174 -2.74 12.50 -2.37
N LEU A 175 -2.44 11.22 -2.14
CA LEU A 175 -1.16 10.62 -2.52
C LEU A 175 -0.92 10.64 -4.03
N GLY A 176 -1.98 10.59 -4.86
CA GLY A 176 -1.85 10.62 -6.32
C GLY A 176 -1.15 11.89 -6.84
N PRO A 177 -1.69 13.09 -6.60
CA PRO A 177 -1.02 14.35 -6.94
C PRO A 177 0.33 14.53 -6.26
N VAL A 178 0.50 14.07 -5.01
CA VAL A 178 1.79 14.14 -4.30
C VAL A 178 2.87 13.30 -5.00
N LEU A 179 2.53 12.10 -5.48
CA LEU A 179 3.45 11.29 -6.27
C LEU A 179 3.82 11.96 -7.60
N LEU A 180 2.84 12.52 -8.31
CA LEU A 180 3.10 13.28 -9.54
C LEU A 180 3.98 14.50 -9.29
N PHE A 181 3.74 15.23 -8.19
CA PHE A 181 4.55 16.35 -7.78
C PHE A 181 6.01 15.92 -7.56
N PHE A 182 6.27 14.89 -6.76
CA PHE A 182 7.64 14.41 -6.53
C PHE A 182 8.29 13.84 -7.79
N PHE A 183 7.51 13.21 -8.67
CA PHE A 183 7.98 12.72 -9.96
C PHE A 183 8.51 13.88 -10.81
N ILE A 184 7.73 14.94 -10.95
CA ILE A 184 8.10 16.16 -11.71
C ILE A 184 9.25 16.91 -11.04
N LEU A 185 9.18 17.08 -9.72
CA LEU A 185 10.19 17.78 -8.93
C LEU A 185 11.55 17.08 -9.04
N SER A 186 11.58 15.75 -9.05
CA SER A 186 12.81 14.98 -9.20
C SER A 186 13.51 15.26 -10.54
N GLU A 187 12.76 15.38 -11.64
CA GLU A 187 13.30 15.71 -12.96
C GLU A 187 13.72 17.17 -13.04
N PHE A 188 12.92 18.09 -12.47
CA PHE A 188 13.29 19.50 -12.38
C PHE A 188 14.63 19.70 -11.68
N ILE A 189 14.85 19.05 -10.53
CA ILE A 189 16.11 19.15 -9.78
C ILE A 189 17.27 18.59 -10.59
N LYS A 190 17.09 17.45 -11.26
CA LYS A 190 18.11 16.84 -12.14
C LYS A 190 18.47 17.72 -13.34
N ASP A 191 17.56 18.55 -13.83
CA ASP A 191 17.82 19.43 -14.97
C ASP A 191 18.43 20.78 -14.56
N ARG A 192 18.30 21.19 -13.30
CA ARG A 192 18.74 22.50 -12.80
C ARG A 192 20.01 22.46 -11.98
N PHE A 193 20.26 21.38 -11.26
CA PHE A 193 21.37 21.29 -10.31
C PHE A 193 22.30 20.14 -10.68
N LYS A 194 23.61 20.34 -10.53
CA LYS A 194 24.60 19.28 -10.67
C LYS A 194 24.55 18.42 -9.40
N LEU A 195 24.10 17.17 -9.52
CA LEU A 195 23.97 16.24 -8.41
C LEU A 195 25.22 15.35 -8.30
N PRO A 196 25.43 14.68 -7.16
CA PRO A 196 26.53 13.74 -6.99
C PRO A 196 26.51 12.62 -8.03
N PHE A 197 27.70 12.12 -8.38
CA PHE A 197 27.89 10.97 -9.28
C PHE A 197 27.17 11.14 -10.63
N ASP A 198 26.43 10.12 -11.07
CA ASP A 198 25.68 10.07 -12.33
C ASP A 198 24.16 10.27 -12.10
N TRP A 199 23.73 10.87 -10.98
CA TRP A 199 22.31 10.95 -10.63
C TRP A 199 21.47 11.74 -11.66
N ASN A 200 22.05 12.77 -12.27
CA ASN A 200 21.42 13.53 -13.35
C ASN A 200 21.09 12.68 -14.60
N LYS A 201 21.78 11.55 -14.81
CA LYS A 201 21.59 10.67 -15.99
C LYS A 201 20.41 9.71 -15.82
N VAL A 202 19.90 9.52 -14.60
CA VAL A 202 18.80 8.60 -14.32
C VAL A 202 17.48 9.36 -14.45
N LYS A 203 16.83 9.27 -15.62
CA LYS A 203 15.56 9.96 -15.89
C LYS A 203 14.39 9.00 -16.10
N PHE A 204 13.26 9.33 -15.49
CA PHE A 204 11.98 8.73 -15.84
C PHE A 204 11.33 9.44 -17.03
N ILE A 205 11.53 10.76 -17.14
CA ILE A 205 11.01 11.58 -18.24
C ILE A 205 12.16 11.88 -19.20
N ASP A 206 12.03 11.38 -20.43
CA ASP A 206 13.10 11.46 -21.44
C ASP A 206 13.00 12.75 -22.27
N ASP A 207 11.82 13.37 -22.34
CA ASP A 207 11.53 14.48 -23.25
C ASP A 207 10.64 15.58 -22.62
N LYS A 208 10.76 16.80 -23.16
CA LYS A 208 10.02 17.98 -22.69
C LYS A 208 8.50 17.86 -22.87
N ILE A 209 8.02 17.10 -23.87
CA ILE A 209 6.58 16.92 -24.10
C ILE A 209 6.00 16.09 -22.96
N THR A 210 6.65 15.01 -22.56
CA THR A 210 6.23 14.19 -21.41
C THR A 210 6.30 14.98 -20.10
N TYR A 211 7.29 15.86 -19.92
CA TYR A 211 7.35 16.77 -18.76
C TYR A 211 6.17 17.76 -18.72
N ASN A 212 5.83 18.39 -19.84
CA ASN A 212 4.67 19.28 -19.89
C ASN A 212 3.35 18.51 -19.70
N LYS A 213 3.25 17.30 -20.25
CA LYS A 213 2.10 16.41 -20.03
C LYS A 213 1.96 16.07 -18.55
N SER A 214 3.03 15.74 -17.83
CA SER A 214 2.93 15.43 -16.40
C SER A 214 2.49 16.64 -15.57
N LEU A 215 2.91 17.86 -15.91
CA LEU A 215 2.39 19.09 -15.30
C LEU A 215 0.88 19.28 -15.53
N VAL A 216 0.40 19.05 -16.75
CA VAL A 216 -1.04 19.11 -17.06
C VAL A 216 -1.81 18.04 -16.29
N VAL A 217 -1.30 16.81 -16.25
CA VAL A 217 -1.91 15.71 -15.48
C VAL A 217 -1.93 16.04 -13.98
N LEU A 218 -0.86 16.63 -13.43
CA LEU A 218 -0.82 17.09 -12.03
C LEU A 218 -1.90 18.14 -11.77
N ALA A 219 -2.02 19.16 -12.64
CA ALA A 219 -3.03 20.20 -12.49
C ALA A 219 -4.46 19.63 -12.54
N ILE A 220 -4.75 18.75 -13.50
CA ILE A 220 -6.06 18.09 -13.62
C ILE A 220 -6.32 17.22 -12.38
N THR A 221 -5.38 16.37 -11.99
CA THR A 221 -5.56 15.46 -10.84
C THR A 221 -5.76 16.20 -9.52
N ALA A 222 -5.12 17.36 -9.33
CA ALA A 222 -5.39 18.25 -8.20
C ALA A 222 -6.79 18.90 -8.30
N PHE A 223 -7.19 19.34 -9.49
CA PHE A 223 -8.51 19.94 -9.73
C PHE A 223 -9.67 18.97 -9.46
N LEU A 224 -9.49 17.67 -9.72
CA LEU A 224 -10.53 16.65 -9.50
C LEU A 224 -11.03 16.56 -8.04
N PHE A 225 -10.27 17.03 -7.05
CA PHE A 225 -10.75 17.14 -5.67
C PHE A 225 -11.95 18.09 -5.55
N LEU A 226 -11.95 19.19 -6.33
CA LEU A 226 -13.03 20.17 -6.33
C LEU A 226 -14.30 19.64 -7.00
N LEU A 227 -14.19 18.59 -7.80
CA LEU A 227 -15.33 17.91 -8.42
C LEU A 227 -15.96 16.85 -7.52
N SER A 228 -15.36 16.57 -6.35
CA SER A 228 -15.98 15.74 -5.32
C SER A 228 -17.26 16.42 -4.79
N PRO A 229 -18.27 15.67 -4.32
CA PRO A 229 -19.47 16.23 -3.67
C PRO A 229 -19.17 17.20 -2.51
N TYR A 230 -17.96 17.12 -1.94
CA TYR A 230 -17.52 17.96 -0.82
C TYR A 230 -16.63 19.15 -1.25
N GLY A 231 -16.40 19.35 -2.55
CA GLY A 231 -15.65 20.48 -3.09
C GLY A 231 -14.29 20.70 -2.40
N THR A 232 -14.09 21.88 -1.81
CA THR A 232 -12.84 22.24 -1.14
C THR A 232 -12.55 21.41 0.11
N ASP A 233 -13.57 20.88 0.77
CA ASP A 233 -13.39 20.15 2.02
C ASP A 233 -12.79 18.76 1.78
N ALA A 234 -12.96 18.20 0.57
CA ALA A 234 -12.24 17.02 0.12
C ALA A 234 -10.71 17.21 0.17
N PHE A 235 -10.23 18.43 -0.10
CA PHE A 235 -8.80 18.76 -0.06
C PHE A 235 -8.32 19.19 1.35
N ARG A 236 -9.15 19.90 2.10
CA ARG A 236 -8.78 20.42 3.43
C ARG A 236 -8.66 19.32 4.48
N TYR A 237 -9.48 18.27 4.39
CA TYR A 237 -9.54 17.26 5.44
C TYR A 237 -8.24 16.47 5.62
N PRO A 238 -7.55 15.97 4.57
CA PRO A 238 -6.23 15.36 4.74
C PRO A 238 -5.21 16.30 5.41
N LEU A 239 -5.25 17.60 5.08
CA LEU A 239 -4.38 18.60 5.71
C LEU A 239 -4.71 18.80 7.19
N PHE A 240 -6.01 18.81 7.53
CA PHE A 240 -6.46 18.84 8.91
C PHE A 240 -5.99 17.61 9.69
N ALA A 241 -6.10 16.41 9.10
CA ALA A 241 -5.61 15.18 9.73
C ALA A 241 -4.10 15.22 10.01
N ILE A 242 -3.30 15.74 9.07
CA ILE A 242 -1.85 15.94 9.25
C ILE A 242 -1.59 16.94 10.38
N LYS A 243 -2.29 18.07 10.38
CA LYS A 243 -2.15 19.10 11.42
C LYS A 243 -2.48 18.56 12.81
N THR A 244 -3.62 17.91 12.96
CA THR A 244 -4.08 17.30 14.22
C THR A 244 -3.11 16.23 14.73
N PHE A 245 -2.45 15.50 13.82
CA PHE A 245 -1.37 14.58 14.16
C PHE A 245 -0.16 15.31 14.75
N PHE A 246 0.34 16.36 14.10
CA PHE A 246 1.48 17.13 14.60
C PHE A 246 1.19 17.90 15.89
N GLU A 247 -0.07 18.26 16.12
CA GLU A 247 -0.53 18.93 17.35
C GLU A 247 -0.73 17.94 18.52
N GLY A 248 -0.50 16.64 18.31
CA GLY A 248 -0.51 15.64 19.38
C GLY A 248 -1.89 15.40 19.99
N ALA A 249 -2.97 15.55 19.21
CA ALA A 249 -4.33 15.40 19.73
C ALA A 249 -4.54 14.00 20.35
N ASN A 250 -4.79 13.97 21.66
CA ASN A 250 -4.79 12.78 22.53
C ASN A 250 -5.91 11.74 22.25
N ASN A 251 -6.79 11.96 21.27
CA ASN A 251 -7.93 11.06 21.03
C ASN A 251 -7.55 9.77 20.28
N PHE A 252 -6.32 9.68 19.76
CA PHE A 252 -5.85 8.53 18.99
C PHE A 252 -5.20 7.41 19.82
N TYR A 253 -4.96 7.64 21.12
CA TYR A 253 -4.26 6.67 21.99
C TYR A 253 -5.07 5.39 22.28
N TYR A 254 -6.38 5.41 22.08
CA TYR A 254 -7.24 4.24 22.32
C TYR A 254 -7.30 3.27 21.14
N VAL A 255 -6.85 3.69 19.96
CA VAL A 255 -6.81 2.84 18.77
C VAL A 255 -5.36 2.49 18.47
N SER A 256 -4.96 1.26 18.82
CA SER A 256 -3.59 0.73 18.66
C SER A 256 -3.01 0.91 17.25
N GLU A 257 -3.89 1.08 16.28
CA GLU A 257 -3.64 1.24 14.86
C GLU A 257 -3.13 2.63 14.45
N LEU A 258 -3.46 3.65 15.26
CA LEU A 258 -3.10 5.06 15.06
C LEU A 258 -1.90 5.47 15.91
N TYR A 259 -1.38 4.55 16.73
CA TYR A 259 -0.22 4.80 17.57
C TYR A 259 1.03 5.05 16.71
N PRO A 260 1.75 6.16 16.93
CA PRO A 260 3.04 6.42 16.31
C PRO A 260 4.02 5.31 16.70
N SER A 261 4.73 4.75 15.73
CA SER A 261 5.77 3.77 16.04
C SER A 261 7.07 4.52 16.30
N SER A 262 7.52 4.56 17.56
CA SER A 262 8.80 5.23 17.86
C SER A 262 9.93 4.58 17.07
N LEU A 263 10.98 5.34 16.79
CA LEU A 263 12.09 4.83 15.97
C LEU A 263 12.78 3.65 16.67
N PHE A 264 12.83 3.66 18.00
CA PHE A 264 13.31 2.54 18.82
C PHE A 264 12.40 1.31 18.68
N ASP A 265 11.07 1.47 18.76
CA ASP A 265 10.13 0.34 18.61
C ASP A 265 10.19 -0.28 17.22
N ILE A 266 10.32 0.56 16.18
CA ILE A 266 10.48 0.07 14.81
C ILE A 266 11.75 -0.80 14.74
N LEU A 267 12.89 -0.29 15.19
CA LEU A 267 14.19 -0.95 14.98
C LEU A 267 14.42 -2.17 15.89
N PHE A 268 13.93 -2.16 17.13
CA PHE A 268 14.35 -3.12 18.16
C PHE A 268 13.25 -4.04 18.67
N THR A 269 11.99 -3.85 18.27
CA THR A 269 10.90 -4.75 18.69
C THR A 269 10.62 -5.85 17.67
N GLN A 270 10.46 -7.08 18.13
CA GLN A 270 10.17 -8.25 17.27
C GLN A 270 8.92 -8.05 16.39
N ARG A 271 7.90 -7.35 16.91
CA ARG A 271 6.67 -7.00 16.18
C ARG A 271 6.93 -6.21 14.88
N HIS A 272 8.04 -5.47 14.81
CA HIS A 272 8.38 -4.63 13.66
C HIS A 272 9.54 -5.19 12.82
N ALA A 273 10.00 -6.43 13.09
CA ALA A 273 11.15 -7.04 12.41
C ALA A 273 11.01 -7.07 10.87
N LEU A 274 9.80 -7.32 10.34
CA LEU A 274 9.55 -7.30 8.90
C LEU A 274 9.61 -5.90 8.30
N LEU A 275 9.10 -4.90 9.02
CA LEU A 275 9.19 -3.50 8.60
C LEU A 275 10.66 -3.05 8.59
N THR A 276 11.40 -3.37 9.65
CA THR A 276 12.83 -3.03 9.77
C THR A 276 13.68 -3.72 8.73
N SER A 277 13.44 -5.00 8.45
CA SER A 277 14.14 -5.68 7.36
C SER A 277 13.83 -5.04 6.00
N THR A 278 12.59 -4.61 5.76
CA THR A 278 12.20 -3.90 4.53
C THR A 278 12.91 -2.54 4.42
N ILE A 279 12.96 -1.75 5.51
CA ILE A 279 13.69 -0.47 5.57
C ILE A 279 15.17 -0.70 5.27
N VAL A 280 15.80 -1.69 5.94
CA VAL A 280 17.22 -2.01 5.75
C VAL A 280 17.49 -2.44 4.31
N ILE A 281 16.67 -3.31 3.72
CA ILE A 281 16.83 -3.75 2.32
C ILE A 281 16.65 -2.59 1.35
N TYR A 282 15.70 -1.69 1.61
CA TYR A 282 15.53 -0.48 0.82
C TYR A 282 16.79 0.41 0.89
N MET A 283 17.30 0.69 2.09
CA MET A 283 18.54 1.46 2.28
C MET A 283 19.74 0.78 1.60
N LEU A 284 19.90 -0.54 1.75
CA LEU A 284 20.94 -1.31 1.07
C LEU A 284 20.80 -1.26 -0.46
N SER A 285 19.58 -1.23 -0.99
CA SER A 285 19.35 -1.11 -2.43
C SER A 285 19.86 0.24 -2.97
N PHE A 286 19.74 1.32 -2.20
CA PHE A 286 20.34 2.61 -2.55
C PHE A 286 21.85 2.58 -2.47
N LEU A 287 22.44 1.95 -1.45
CA LEU A 287 23.89 1.81 -1.33
C LEU A 287 24.48 1.03 -2.50
N CYS A 288 23.81 -0.05 -2.93
CA CYS A 288 24.21 -0.82 -4.11
C CYS A 288 24.15 0.01 -5.41
N ASN A 289 23.29 1.04 -5.45
CA ASN A 289 23.09 1.90 -6.62
C ASN A 289 23.55 3.34 -6.36
N ILE A 290 24.48 3.57 -5.43
CA ILE A 290 24.80 4.91 -4.89
C ILE A 290 25.31 5.89 -5.96
N ARG A 291 25.90 5.38 -7.05
CA ARG A 291 26.38 6.21 -8.16
C ARG A 291 25.27 6.69 -9.09
N ARG A 292 24.09 6.07 -9.07
CA ARG A 292 22.99 6.30 -10.01
C ARG A 292 21.63 6.18 -9.30
N ILE A 293 21.49 6.92 -8.20
CA ILE A 293 20.23 6.95 -7.45
C ILE A 293 19.19 7.78 -8.19
N ASN A 294 17.96 7.29 -8.19
CA ASN A 294 16.80 8.04 -8.63
C ASN A 294 16.25 8.92 -7.50
N LEU A 295 16.22 10.24 -7.71
CA LEU A 295 15.68 11.20 -6.73
C LEU A 295 14.22 10.95 -6.38
N PHE A 296 13.40 10.48 -7.34
CA PHE A 296 12.00 10.14 -7.07
C PHE A 296 11.89 9.06 -6.00
N ASN A 297 12.74 8.03 -6.09
CA ASN A 297 12.76 6.92 -5.12
C ASN A 297 13.15 7.41 -3.72
N ILE A 298 14.00 8.44 -3.60
CA ILE A 298 14.35 9.07 -2.32
C ILE A 298 13.15 9.83 -1.74
N PHE A 299 12.47 10.65 -2.54
CA PHE A 299 11.33 11.43 -2.06
C PHE A 299 10.21 10.54 -1.54
N ILE A 300 9.84 9.52 -2.31
CA ILE A 300 8.77 8.62 -1.88
C ILE A 300 9.21 7.71 -0.72
N PHE A 301 10.50 7.37 -0.59
CA PHE A 301 11.01 6.72 0.61
C PHE A 301 10.75 7.58 1.85
N VAL A 302 11.19 8.84 1.83
CA VAL A 302 11.09 9.76 2.97
C VAL A 302 9.62 9.95 3.36
N VAL A 303 8.75 10.24 2.40
CA VAL A 303 7.33 10.50 2.66
C VAL A 303 6.64 9.28 3.28
N PHE A 304 6.80 8.09 2.68
CA PHE A 304 6.11 6.90 3.18
C PHE A 304 6.75 6.35 4.46
N PHE A 305 8.06 6.59 4.68
CA PHE A 305 8.70 6.31 5.95
C PHE A 305 8.13 7.20 7.07
N LEU A 306 7.99 8.51 6.83
CA LEU A 306 7.36 9.43 7.77
C LEU A 306 5.90 9.06 8.04
N MET A 307 5.15 8.62 7.03
CA MET A 307 3.80 8.09 7.23
C MET A 307 3.80 6.84 8.12
N CYS A 308 4.72 5.90 7.89
CA CYS A 308 4.83 4.69 8.70
C CYS A 308 5.20 4.99 10.16
N TYR A 309 6.08 5.97 10.37
CA TYR A 309 6.40 6.52 11.68
C TYR A 309 5.17 7.14 12.34
N ALA A 310 4.38 7.91 11.58
CA ALA A 310 3.19 8.58 12.07
C ALA A 310 2.09 7.63 12.53
N ALA A 311 1.83 6.54 11.79
CA ALA A 311 0.84 5.55 12.21
C ALA A 311 1.15 4.15 11.64
N SER A 312 1.00 3.14 12.50
CA SER A 312 1.26 1.74 12.13
C SER A 312 0.37 1.23 10.98
N ARG A 313 -0.80 1.85 10.75
CA ARG A 313 -1.68 1.52 9.62
C ARG A 313 -1.08 1.81 8.24
N HIS A 314 -0.04 2.66 8.14
CA HIS A 314 0.58 3.02 6.87
C HIS A 314 1.63 2.01 6.39
N LYS A 315 1.94 0.95 7.16
CA LYS A 315 2.91 -0.09 6.81
C LYS A 315 2.66 -0.73 5.45
N GLY A 316 1.39 -1.04 5.13
CA GLY A 316 1.03 -1.64 3.84
C GLY A 316 1.35 -0.73 2.65
N PHE A 317 1.15 0.59 2.79
CA PHE A 317 1.49 1.56 1.75
C PHE A 317 3.01 1.67 1.56
N PHE A 318 3.78 1.69 2.66
CA PHE A 318 5.24 1.65 2.61
C PHE A 318 5.76 0.35 1.96
N ALA A 319 5.10 -0.79 2.21
CA ALA A 319 5.43 -2.07 1.59
C ALA A 319 5.31 -2.00 0.05
N ILE A 320 4.25 -1.39 -0.47
CA ILE A 320 4.05 -1.22 -1.93
C ILE A 320 5.18 -0.37 -2.51
N VAL A 321 5.41 0.83 -1.95
CA VAL A 321 6.41 1.79 -2.46
C VAL A 321 7.82 1.20 -2.41
N SER A 322 8.19 0.58 -1.29
CA SER A 322 9.49 -0.06 -1.13
C SER A 322 9.69 -1.19 -2.13
N CYS A 323 8.67 -2.00 -2.41
CA CYS A 323 8.73 -3.05 -3.42
C CYS A 323 9.08 -2.48 -4.81
N PHE A 324 8.38 -1.44 -5.25
CA PHE A 324 8.67 -0.77 -6.54
C PHE A 324 10.12 -0.26 -6.61
N CYS A 325 10.58 0.45 -5.59
CA CYS A 325 11.90 1.06 -5.58
C CYS A 325 13.04 0.04 -5.50
N ILE A 326 12.89 -0.99 -4.67
CA ILE A 326 13.90 -2.05 -4.55
C ILE A 326 13.98 -2.81 -5.88
N LEU A 327 12.84 -3.21 -6.46
CA LEU A 327 12.83 -3.93 -7.74
C LEU A 327 13.34 -3.08 -8.90
N ASP A 328 13.04 -1.78 -8.91
CA ASP A 328 13.55 -0.83 -9.90
C ASP A 328 15.09 -0.74 -9.83
N ASN A 329 15.65 -0.56 -8.63
CA ASN A 329 17.09 -0.53 -8.39
C ASN A 329 17.79 -1.79 -8.92
N PHE A 330 17.14 -2.95 -8.83
CA PHE A 330 17.68 -4.25 -9.28
C PHE A 330 17.23 -4.70 -10.68
N SER A 331 16.47 -3.90 -11.41
CA SER A 331 15.98 -4.26 -12.74
C SER A 331 17.06 -4.11 -13.82
N ALA A 332 17.02 -4.92 -14.88
CA ALA A 332 18.00 -4.91 -15.96
C ALA A 332 18.04 -3.61 -16.77
N GLY A 333 17.01 -2.77 -16.64
CA GLY A 333 16.97 -1.40 -17.18
C GLY A 333 17.59 -0.35 -16.27
N SER A 334 17.92 -0.70 -15.02
CA SER A 334 18.70 0.16 -14.13
C SER A 334 20.17 0.12 -14.59
N PRO A 335 20.90 1.25 -14.56
CA PRO A 335 22.10 1.37 -15.38
C PRO A 335 23.35 0.61 -14.87
N GLN A 336 23.24 -0.27 -13.87
CA GLN A 336 24.27 -1.25 -13.49
C GLN A 336 23.62 -2.51 -12.90
N PRO A 337 23.48 -3.61 -13.66
CA PRO A 337 23.04 -4.87 -13.07
C PRO A 337 24.17 -5.44 -12.22
N LEU A 338 24.21 -5.17 -10.91
CA LEU A 338 24.83 -5.93 -9.78
C LEU A 338 26.20 -6.63 -9.96
N LYS A 339 26.91 -6.47 -11.08
CA LYS A 339 28.02 -7.33 -11.50
C LYS A 339 29.23 -7.25 -10.55
N GLY A 340 29.29 -6.23 -9.68
CA GLY A 340 30.41 -6.02 -8.75
C GLY A 340 30.12 -6.17 -7.26
N CYS A 341 28.87 -6.09 -6.78
CA CYS A 341 28.62 -5.87 -5.34
C CYS A 341 28.46 -7.14 -4.50
N PHE A 342 27.97 -8.24 -5.08
CA PHE A 342 27.79 -9.51 -4.36
C PHE A 342 28.11 -10.70 -5.26
N LYS A 343 28.89 -11.67 -4.77
CA LYS A 343 29.04 -12.97 -5.42
C LYS A 343 27.64 -13.61 -5.50
N PHE A 344 27.08 -13.72 -6.72
CA PHE A 344 25.72 -14.21 -7.03
C PHE A 344 25.32 -15.54 -6.36
N ARG A 345 26.29 -16.33 -5.90
CA ARG A 345 26.09 -17.58 -5.14
C ARG A 345 25.48 -17.34 -3.75
N TYR A 346 25.89 -16.30 -3.03
CA TYR A 346 25.37 -16.01 -1.69
C TYR A 346 23.94 -15.43 -1.73
N LEU A 347 23.63 -14.62 -2.75
CA LEU A 347 22.27 -14.10 -2.96
C LEU A 347 21.25 -15.22 -3.20
N ARG A 348 21.64 -16.33 -3.84
CA ARG A 348 20.75 -17.51 -3.98
C ARG A 348 20.47 -18.17 -2.64
N VAL A 349 21.50 -18.44 -1.85
CA VAL A 349 21.35 -19.08 -0.55
C VAL A 349 20.52 -18.19 0.38
N LEU A 350 20.82 -16.90 0.44
CA LEU A 350 20.03 -15.91 1.19
C LEU A 350 18.58 -15.87 0.73
N SER A 351 18.31 -15.89 -0.58
CA SER A 351 16.92 -15.88 -1.08
C SER A 351 16.13 -17.12 -0.69
N ILE A 352 16.77 -18.30 -0.71
CA ILE A 352 16.11 -19.54 -0.32
C ILE A 352 15.85 -19.53 1.19
N VAL A 353 16.85 -19.18 1.99
CA VAL A 353 16.73 -19.06 3.45
C VAL A 353 15.64 -18.06 3.81
N MET A 354 15.58 -16.91 3.13
CA MET A 354 14.57 -15.89 3.42
C MET A 354 13.16 -16.33 3.05
N VAL A 355 12.98 -17.05 1.93
CA VAL A 355 11.69 -17.66 1.56
C VAL A 355 11.25 -18.67 2.63
N PHE A 356 12.17 -19.49 3.15
CA PHE A 356 11.89 -20.40 4.25
C PHE A 356 11.52 -19.68 5.54
N LEU A 357 12.25 -18.62 5.91
CA LEU A 357 11.95 -17.81 7.09
C LEU A 357 10.61 -17.08 6.97
N ILE A 358 10.29 -16.56 5.79
CA ILE A 358 9.00 -15.95 5.48
C ILE A 358 7.88 -16.98 5.58
N GLY A 359 8.05 -18.15 4.94
CA GLY A 359 7.06 -19.23 5.00
C GLY A 359 6.85 -19.73 6.43
N PHE A 360 7.92 -19.90 7.19
CA PHE A 360 7.86 -20.27 8.60
C PHE A 360 7.16 -19.20 9.45
N TYR A 361 7.45 -17.91 9.23
CA TYR A 361 6.81 -16.82 9.94
C TYR A 361 5.30 -16.74 9.66
N ILE A 362 4.90 -16.87 8.38
CA ILE A 362 3.47 -16.93 8.01
C ILE A 362 2.79 -18.11 8.71
N LEU A 363 3.39 -19.30 8.63
CA LEU A 363 2.85 -20.51 9.26
C LEU A 363 2.75 -20.34 10.79
N TRP A 364 3.77 -19.76 11.41
CA TRP A 364 3.81 -19.48 12.84
C TRP A 364 2.70 -18.52 13.26
N GLN A 365 2.50 -17.41 12.53
CA GLN A 365 1.41 -16.47 12.80
C GLN A 365 0.02 -17.12 12.68
N GLN A 366 -0.19 -17.96 11.66
CA GLN A 366 -1.45 -18.67 11.48
C GLN A 366 -1.69 -19.67 12.62
N LEU A 367 -0.66 -20.42 13.03
CA LEU A 367 -0.73 -21.35 14.15
C LEU A 367 -0.96 -20.63 15.49
N SER A 368 -0.31 -19.49 15.72
CA SER A 368 -0.51 -18.70 16.95
C SER A 368 -1.93 -18.15 17.02
N LYS A 369 -2.46 -17.63 15.91
CA LYS A 369 -3.83 -17.09 15.84
C LYS A 369 -4.89 -18.18 16.00
N ALA A 370 -4.68 -19.35 15.38
CA ALA A 370 -5.53 -20.51 15.57
C ALA A 370 -5.52 -21.00 17.04
N ARG A 371 -4.36 -20.98 17.69
CA ARG A 371 -4.22 -21.35 19.11
C ARG A 371 -4.91 -20.34 20.04
N GLU A 372 -4.83 -19.04 19.76
CA GLU A 372 -5.56 -18.01 20.52
C GLU A 372 -7.08 -18.16 20.40
N LEU A 373 -7.58 -18.38 19.18
CA LEU A 373 -9.02 -18.64 18.95
C LEU A 373 -9.48 -19.90 19.67
N GLN A 374 -8.70 -20.99 19.60
CA GLN A 374 -9.01 -22.23 20.31
C GLN A 374 -9.07 -22.00 21.83
N ASN A 375 -8.14 -21.22 22.39
CA ASN A 375 -8.15 -20.87 23.81
C ASN A 375 -9.37 -20.03 24.19
N GLN A 376 -9.79 -19.05 23.37
CA GLN A 376 -11.01 -18.28 23.60
C GLN A 376 -12.27 -19.15 23.59
N TYR A 377 -12.37 -20.12 22.66
CA TYR A 377 -13.48 -21.07 22.63
C TYR A 377 -13.53 -21.94 23.89
N VAL A 378 -12.39 -22.46 24.36
CA VAL A 378 -12.31 -23.24 25.60
C VAL A 378 -12.78 -22.42 26.81
N TYR A 379 -12.28 -21.19 26.97
CA TYR A 379 -12.71 -20.30 28.05
C TYR A 379 -14.21 -19.96 28.00
N SER A 380 -14.78 -19.72 26.81
CA SER A 380 -16.21 -19.46 26.65
C SER A 380 -17.08 -20.68 26.98
N SER A 381 -16.59 -21.89 26.65
CA SER A 381 -17.29 -23.14 26.93
C SER A 381 -17.28 -23.49 28.43
N ASP A 382 -16.20 -23.18 29.14
CA ASP A 382 -16.12 -23.37 30.59
C ASP A 382 -17.01 -22.37 31.35
N LEU A 383 -17.08 -21.11 30.91
CA LEU A 383 -18.01 -20.12 31.49
C LEU A 383 -19.48 -20.53 31.31
N SER A 384 -19.84 -21.14 30.17
CA SER A 384 -21.19 -21.66 29.94
C SER A 384 -21.54 -22.91 30.79
N ARG A 385 -20.52 -23.65 31.26
CA ARG A 385 -20.67 -24.79 32.19
C ARG A 385 -20.76 -24.36 33.65
N ILE A 386 -20.18 -23.21 34.00
CA ILE A 386 -20.24 -22.65 35.37
C ILE A 386 -21.57 -21.90 35.62
N GLN A 387 -22.29 -21.51 34.56
CA GLN A 387 -23.62 -20.87 34.64
C GLN A 387 -24.82 -21.85 34.61
N LYS A 388 -24.58 -23.17 34.59
CA LYS A 388 -25.58 -24.20 34.85
C LYS A 388 -25.30 -24.85 36.19
#